data_AF-A0A3N0ZHX8-F1
#
_entry.id   AF-A0A3N0ZHX8-F1
#
_cell.length_a   1.000
_cell.length_b   1.000
_cell.length_c   1.000
_cell.angle_alpha   90.00
_cell.angle_beta   90.00
_cell.angle_gamma   90.00
#
_symmetry.space_group_name_H-M   'P 1'
#
loop_
_entity.id
_entity.type
_entity.pdbx_description
1 polymer ?
#
loop_
_entity_poly.entity_id
_entity_poly.type
_entity_poly.pdbx_seq_one_letter_code
_entity_poly.pdbx_strand_id
1 'polypeptide(L)'
;NLNYKVGQLDLNAANEKFGIYIGRFMGIDFWEYNQQYVDSDGNTQDIIDKHKAIFFPSEGRYDLHFGPIYRIRKSTDFEVISSEFLLEPKVNDDETYLEWRLEQKSLPAIAEPDLVISANVVPVV
;
A
#
# COMPACT_ATOMS: atom_id res chain seq x y z
N ASN A 1 34.57 6.15 12.41
CA ASN A 1 33.62 6.70 13.39
C ASN A 1 32.34 5.88 13.37
N LEU A 2 32.25 4.89 14.25
CA LEU A 2 31.10 3.98 14.38
C LEU A 2 30.10 4.62 15.37
N ASN A 3 28.93 5.03 14.87
CA ASN A 3 27.90 5.69 15.69
C ASN A 3 26.86 4.66 16.14
N TYR A 4 27.20 3.89 17.17
CA TYR A 4 26.28 2.92 17.81
C TYR A 4 25.35 3.64 18.80
N LYS A 5 24.34 4.36 18.31
CA LYS A 5 23.16 4.69 19.13
C LYS A 5 22.19 3.52 19.05
N VAL A 6 22.46 2.47 19.83
CA VAL A 6 21.54 1.34 19.99
C VAL A 6 20.60 1.67 21.16
N GLY A 7 19.30 1.81 20.91
CA GLY A 7 18.29 1.96 21.95
C GLY A 7 17.71 3.36 22.19
N GLN A 8 17.76 4.27 21.20
CA GLN A 8 17.06 5.56 21.31
C GLN A 8 15.79 5.51 20.46
N LEU A 9 14.63 5.74 21.10
CA LEU A 9 13.38 6.07 20.41
C LEU A 9 13.14 7.59 20.51
N ASP A 10 12.92 8.27 19.38
CA ASP A 10 12.53 9.67 19.28
C ASP A 10 11.07 9.78 18.84
N LEU A 11 10.21 10.15 19.79
CA LEU A 11 8.77 10.32 19.57
C LEU A 11 8.43 11.68 18.92
N ASN A 12 9.43 12.54 18.67
CA ASN A 12 9.23 13.84 18.04
C ASN A 12 9.81 13.89 16.61
N ALA A 13 10.10 12.73 16.02
CA ALA A 13 10.72 12.65 14.71
C ALA A 13 9.82 13.29 13.62
N ALA A 14 10.46 13.90 12.63
CA ALA A 14 9.77 14.57 11.54
C ALA A 14 9.08 13.55 10.61
N ASN A 15 7.89 13.91 10.10
CA ASN A 15 7.12 13.08 9.18
C ASN A 15 7.89 12.85 7.86
N GLU A 16 8.20 11.59 7.55
CA GLU A 16 8.58 11.20 6.19
C GLU A 16 7.33 10.78 5.40
N LYS A 17 7.46 10.66 4.06
CA LYS A 17 6.34 10.37 3.15
C LYS A 17 5.60 9.06 3.46
N PHE A 18 6.16 8.16 4.27
CA PHE A 18 5.63 6.82 4.53
C PHE A 18 5.42 6.51 6.02
N GLY A 19 5.85 7.39 6.93
CA GLY A 19 5.79 7.15 8.37
C GLY A 19 6.83 7.99 9.11
N ILE A 20 6.81 7.91 10.43
CA ILE A 20 7.76 8.60 11.31
C ILE A 20 8.74 7.55 11.83
N TYR A 21 10.02 7.69 11.49
CA TYR A 21 11.04 6.84 12.11
C TYR A 21 11.19 7.23 13.57
N ILE A 22 10.75 6.37 14.47
CA ILE A 22 10.81 6.64 15.89
C ILE A 22 12.06 6.07 16.53
N GLY A 23 12.92 5.32 15.84
CA GLY A 23 14.23 4.91 16.36
C GLY A 23 14.52 3.42 16.27
N ARG A 24 15.60 2.98 16.91
CA ARG A 24 16.08 1.59 16.85
C ARG A 24 16.30 1.01 18.23
N PHE A 25 15.73 -0.16 18.48
CA PHE A 25 15.95 -0.93 19.70
C PHE A 25 16.31 -2.38 19.37
N MET A 26 17.41 -2.88 19.93
CA MET A 26 17.90 -4.25 19.68
C MET A 26 18.05 -4.64 18.19
N GLY A 27 18.45 -3.68 17.35
CA GLY A 27 18.60 -3.89 15.91
C GLY A 27 17.30 -3.86 15.11
N ILE A 28 16.16 -3.65 15.77
CA ILE A 28 14.86 -3.48 15.15
C ILE A 28 14.59 -1.98 14.97
N ASP A 29 14.24 -1.59 13.75
CA ASP A 29 13.76 -0.24 13.44
C ASP A 29 12.28 -0.12 13.76
N PHE A 30 11.92 0.94 14.49
CA PHE A 30 10.57 1.25 14.88
C PHE A 30 10.08 2.45 14.08
N TRP A 31 8.86 2.31 13.57
CA TRP A 31 8.20 3.31 12.76
C TRP A 31 6.78 3.52 13.29
N GLU A 32 6.35 4.78 13.36
CA GLU A 32 4.96 5.14 13.57
C GLU A 32 4.31 5.42 12.22
N TYR A 33 3.14 4.83 11.99
CA TYR A 33 2.40 4.96 10.73
C TYR A 33 1.03 5.60 11.02
N ASN A 34 0.81 6.79 10.46
CA ASN A 34 -0.36 7.62 10.73
C ASN A 34 -1.11 8.04 9.46
N GLN A 35 -0.90 7.34 8.34
CA GLN A 35 -1.61 7.65 7.10
C GLN A 35 -3.06 7.22 7.16
N GLN A 36 -3.91 8.05 6.56
CA GLN A 36 -5.35 7.86 6.51
C GLN A 36 -5.83 7.82 5.05
N TYR A 37 -6.94 7.13 4.82
CA TYR A 37 -7.65 7.12 3.54
C TYR A 37 -9.12 7.52 3.75
N VAL A 38 -9.77 7.98 2.68
CA VAL A 38 -11.21 8.24 2.67
C VAL A 38 -11.90 7.04 2.04
N ASP A 39 -12.83 6.43 2.76
CA ASP A 39 -13.60 5.29 2.27
C ASP A 39 -14.68 5.70 1.25
N SER A 40 -15.38 4.72 0.69
CA SER A 40 -16.46 4.99 -0.29
C SER A 40 -17.64 5.77 0.28
N ASP A 41 -17.78 5.80 1.60
CA ASP A 41 -18.85 6.49 2.32
C ASP A 41 -18.42 7.91 2.74
N GLY A 42 -17.17 8.29 2.47
CA GLY A 42 -16.61 9.60 2.77
C GLY A 42 -16.02 9.72 4.18
N ASN A 43 -15.88 8.61 4.93
CA ASN A 43 -15.25 8.65 6.25
C ASN A 43 -13.73 8.52 6.13
N THR A 44 -13.02 9.25 6.99
CA THR A 44 -11.57 9.12 7.14
C THR A 44 -11.25 7.93 8.05
N GLN A 45 -10.40 7.02 7.58
CA GLN A 45 -9.98 5.82 8.29
C GLN A 45 -8.45 5.73 8.30
N ASP A 46 -7.88 5.19 9.38
CA ASP A 46 -6.45 4.87 9.43
C ASP A 46 -6.17 3.66 8.51
N ILE A 47 -5.09 3.72 7.71
CA ILE A 47 -4.67 2.59 6.86
C ILE A 47 -4.21 1.40 7.71
N ILE A 48 -3.53 1.68 8.83
CA ILE A 48 -3.20 0.69 9.86
C ILE A 48 -3.96 1.08 11.12
N ASP A 49 -4.72 0.13 11.69
CA ASP A 49 -5.43 0.33 12.95
C ASP A 49 -4.46 0.81 14.05
N LYS A 50 -4.78 1.93 14.70
CA LYS A 50 -3.99 2.53 15.80
C LYS A 50 -3.74 1.60 16.99
N HIS A 51 -4.51 0.53 17.12
CA HIS A 51 -4.33 -0.50 18.14
C HIS A 51 -3.58 -1.72 17.60
N LYS A 52 -2.86 -1.61 16.48
CA LYS A 52 -2.01 -2.68 15.94
C LYS A 52 -0.55 -2.31 15.95
N ALA A 53 0.27 -3.27 16.37
CA ALA A 53 1.70 -3.31 16.08
C ALA A 53 1.95 -4.36 15.00
N ILE A 54 2.73 -4.02 13.99
CA ILE A 54 3.09 -4.93 12.90
C ILE A 54 4.61 -5.04 12.88
N PHE A 55 5.10 -6.28 12.91
CA PHE A 55 6.50 -6.60 12.78
C PHE A 55 6.70 -7.39 11.49
N PHE A 56 7.64 -6.95 10.67
CA PHE A 56 8.02 -7.62 9.45
C PHE A 56 9.50 -7.35 9.15
N PRO A 57 10.23 -8.29 8.55
CA PRO A 57 11.62 -8.07 8.17
C PRO A 57 11.72 -7.12 6.97
N SER A 58 12.78 -6.31 6.95
CA SER A 58 13.10 -5.44 5.81
C SER A 58 13.41 -6.23 4.54
N GLU A 59 13.89 -7.47 4.71
CA GLU A 59 14.13 -8.43 3.64
C GLU A 59 13.05 -9.51 3.73
N GLY A 60 12.18 -9.57 2.73
CA GLY A 60 11.09 -10.52 2.62
C GLY A 60 10.44 -10.39 1.25
N ARG A 61 9.66 -11.39 0.85
CA ARG A 61 8.95 -11.38 -0.42
C ARG A 61 7.54 -10.81 -0.26
N TYR A 62 7.41 -9.54 -0.66
CA TYR A 62 6.16 -8.80 -0.71
C TYR A 62 5.87 -8.48 -2.18
N ASP A 63 5.10 -9.35 -2.82
CA ASP A 63 4.91 -9.33 -4.26
C ASP A 63 3.65 -8.52 -4.62
N LEU A 64 3.72 -7.76 -5.70
CA LEU A 64 2.55 -7.11 -6.30
C LEU A 64 2.23 -7.84 -7.61
N HIS A 65 1.11 -8.56 -7.62
CA HIS A 65 0.64 -9.25 -8.82
C HIS A 65 -0.31 -8.36 -9.61
N PHE A 66 -0.29 -8.53 -10.93
CA PHE A 66 -1.23 -7.87 -11.84
C PHE A 66 -2.00 -8.92 -12.62
N GLY A 67 -3.32 -8.90 -12.48
CA GLY A 67 -4.22 -9.73 -13.26
C GLY A 67 -4.35 -9.22 -14.70
N PRO A 68 -4.74 -10.09 -15.65
CA PRO A 68 -5.02 -9.67 -17.01
C PRO A 68 -6.25 -8.74 -17.06
N ILE A 69 -6.20 -7.80 -17.99
CA ILE A 69 -7.32 -6.92 -18.33
C ILE A 69 -7.93 -7.39 -19.63
N TYR A 70 -9.24 -7.64 -19.62
CA TYR A 70 -9.98 -8.15 -20.76
C TYR A 70 -10.70 -7.03 -21.50
N ARG A 71 -10.64 -7.07 -22.83
CA ARG A 71 -11.35 -6.13 -23.71
C ARG A 71 -12.11 -6.86 -24.81
N ILE A 72 -13.32 -6.38 -25.07
CA ILE A 72 -14.12 -6.78 -26.23
C ILE A 72 -14.26 -5.52 -27.08
N ARG A 73 -13.44 -5.41 -28.14
CA ARG A 73 -13.43 -4.19 -28.99
C ARG A 73 -14.49 -4.24 -30.10
N LYS A 74 -14.84 -5.44 -30.55
CA LYS A 74 -15.95 -5.76 -31.48
C LYS A 74 -16.56 -7.09 -31.08
N SER A 75 -17.74 -7.43 -31.58
CA SER A 75 -18.54 -8.62 -31.19
C SER A 75 -17.80 -9.97 -31.24
N THR A 76 -16.61 -10.04 -31.83
CA THR A 76 -15.77 -11.26 -31.93
C THR A 76 -14.31 -11.06 -31.53
N ASP A 77 -13.85 -9.83 -31.28
CA ASP A 77 -12.44 -9.54 -30.94
C ASP A 77 -12.27 -9.42 -29.42
N PHE A 78 -11.78 -10.51 -28.83
CA PHE A 78 -11.36 -10.58 -27.44
C PHE A 78 -9.85 -10.35 -27.34
N GLU A 79 -9.46 -9.38 -26.53
CA GLU A 79 -8.07 -9.06 -26.26
C GLU A 79 -7.75 -9.25 -24.78
N VAL A 80 -6.59 -9.85 -24.51
CA VAL A 80 -6.02 -10.00 -23.17
C VAL A 80 -4.83 -9.06 -23.06
N ILE A 81 -4.93 -8.07 -22.19
CA ILE A 81 -3.90 -7.07 -21.97
C ILE A 81 -3.24 -7.38 -20.62
N SER A 82 -1.92 -7.63 -20.66
CA SER A 82 -1.10 -7.80 -19.45
C SER A 82 -0.36 -6.50 -19.18
N SER A 83 -0.96 -5.61 -18.40
CA SER A 83 -0.38 -4.33 -18.02
C SER A 83 -0.70 -4.02 -16.56
N GLU A 84 0.18 -3.29 -15.89
CA GLU A 84 -0.05 -2.75 -14.55
C GLU A 84 -1.21 -1.74 -14.55
N PHE A 85 -1.20 -0.84 -15.53
CA PHE A 85 -2.25 0.14 -15.78
C PHE A 85 -2.68 0.07 -17.25
N LEU A 86 -3.98 0.14 -17.49
CA LEU A 86 -4.52 0.37 -18.82
C LEU A 86 -5.28 1.69 -18.81
N LEU A 87 -4.75 2.68 -19.51
CA LEU A 87 -5.37 3.97 -19.72
C LEU A 87 -5.92 4.04 -21.15
N GLU A 88 -7.22 4.24 -21.28
CA GLU A 88 -7.88 4.30 -22.58
C GLU A 88 -8.82 5.50 -22.66
N PRO A 89 -8.83 6.21 -23.79
CA PRO A 89 -9.86 7.20 -24.04
C PRO A 89 -11.18 6.51 -24.39
N LYS A 90 -12.27 6.97 -23.80
CA LYS A 90 -13.63 6.72 -24.28
C LYS A 90 -14.18 8.01 -24.86
N VAL A 91 -14.47 7.97 -26.15
CA VAL A 91 -15.11 9.05 -26.88
C VAL A 91 -16.56 8.64 -27.15
N ASN A 92 -17.50 9.59 -27.05
CA ASN A 92 -18.87 9.37 -27.50
C ASN A 92 -18.97 9.40 -29.04
N ASP A 93 -20.07 8.87 -29.59
CA ASP A 93 -20.22 8.71 -31.04
C ASP A 93 -20.17 10.03 -31.83
N ASP A 94 -20.53 11.14 -31.19
CA ASP A 94 -20.50 12.50 -31.74
C ASP A 94 -19.21 13.28 -31.43
N GLU A 95 -18.21 12.64 -30.80
CA GLU A 95 -16.89 13.20 -30.48
C GLU A 95 -16.88 14.48 -29.61
N THR A 96 -17.99 14.80 -28.94
CA THR A 96 -18.13 15.97 -28.08
C THR A 96 -17.66 15.74 -26.64
N TYR A 97 -17.39 14.49 -26.27
CA TYR A 97 -17.05 14.08 -24.91
C TYR A 97 -15.88 13.09 -24.93
N LEU A 98 -14.88 13.37 -24.09
CA LEU A 98 -13.72 12.51 -23.86
C LEU A 98 -13.66 12.16 -22.37
N GLU A 99 -13.71 10.87 -22.08
CA GLU A 99 -13.49 10.28 -20.76
C GLU A 99 -12.18 9.49 -20.78
N TRP A 100 -11.36 9.63 -19.75
CA TRP A 100 -10.19 8.77 -19.56
C TRP A 100 -10.54 7.63 -18.62
N ARG A 101 -10.40 6.41 -19.11
CA ARG A 101 -10.63 5.18 -18.34
C ARG A 101 -9.31 4.60 -17.92
N LEU A 102 -9.05 4.62 -16.62
CA LEU A 102 -7.91 3.94 -16.03
C LEU A 102 -8.40 2.65 -15.37
N GLU A 103 -7.83 1.52 -15.76
CA GLU A 103 -8.07 0.23 -15.13
C GLU A 103 -6.76 -0.36 -14.60
N GLN A 104 -6.84 -0.96 -13.42
CA GLN A 104 -5.77 -1.70 -12.77
C GLN A 104 -6.37 -2.94 -12.09
N LYS A 105 -5.65 -4.07 -12.15
CA LYS A 105 -6.02 -5.33 -11.50
C LYS A 105 -4.89 -5.81 -10.58
N SER A 106 -4.51 -4.97 -9.63
CA SER A 106 -3.44 -5.27 -8.68
C SER A 106 -3.92 -6.13 -7.51
N LEU A 107 -3.06 -7.03 -7.08
CA LEU A 107 -3.22 -7.80 -5.85
C LEU A 107 -1.89 -7.83 -5.09
N PRO A 108 -1.73 -7.02 -4.03
CA PRO A 108 -0.59 -7.16 -3.13
C PRO A 108 -0.69 -8.50 -2.39
N ALA A 109 0.41 -9.24 -2.33
CA ALA A 109 0.50 -10.53 -1.68
C ALA A 109 1.77 -10.64 -0.84
N ILE A 110 1.62 -11.14 0.38
CA ILE A 110 2.75 -11.55 1.21
C ILE A 110 3.06 -12.99 0.82
N ALA A 111 4.15 -13.20 0.07
CA ALA A 111 4.51 -14.54 -0.41
C ALA A 111 4.98 -15.45 0.73
N GLU A 112 5.51 -14.86 1.79
CA GLU A 112 6.01 -15.55 2.99
C GLU A 112 5.26 -15.02 4.23
N PRO A 113 3.99 -15.42 4.43
CA PRO A 113 3.11 -14.83 5.44
C PRO A 113 3.62 -15.01 6.87
N ASP A 114 4.38 -16.09 7.12
CA ASP A 114 4.96 -16.39 8.44
C ASP A 114 6.02 -15.37 8.88
N LEU A 115 6.50 -14.51 7.97
CA LEU A 115 7.43 -13.43 8.30
C LEU A 115 6.74 -12.20 8.90
N VAL A 116 5.41 -12.10 8.80
CA VAL A 116 4.65 -10.94 9.25
C VAL A 116 3.87 -11.29 10.51
N ILE A 117 4.17 -10.56 11.59
CA ILE A 117 3.47 -10.69 12.86
C ILE A 117 2.62 -9.43 13.06
N SER A 118 1.33 -9.60 13.31
CA SER A 118 0.44 -8.50 13.72
C SER A 118 -0.13 -8.81 15.09
N ALA A 119 0.01 -7.85 16.01
CA ALA A 119 -0.49 -7.95 17.37
C ALA A 119 -1.44 -6.79 17.68
N ASN A 120 -2.53 -7.08 18.40
CA ASN A 120 -3.38 -6.05 18.96
C ASN A 120 -2.75 -5.52 20.25
N VAL A 121 -2.59 -4.20 20.33
CA VAL A 121 -2.05 -3.48 21.48
C VAL A 121 -3.21 -2.98 22.32
N VAL A 122 -3.32 -3.50 23.54
CA VAL A 122 -4.33 -3.06 24.51
C VAL A 122 -3.67 -2.07 25.47
N PRO A 123 -4.27 -0.89 25.71
CA PRO A 123 -3.78 0.03 26.72
C PRO A 123 -3.74 -0.66 28.08
N VAL A 124 -2.64 -0.52 28.81
CA VAL A 124 -2.63 -0.86 30.24
C VAL A 124 -3.40 0.23 30.96
N VAL A 125 -4.53 -0.14 31.56
CA VAL A 125 -5.39 0.74 32.38
C VAL A 125 -4.82 0.87 33.78
#